data_AF-A0AAN9YCC9-F1
#
_entry.id   AF-A0AAN9YCC9-F1
#
_cell.length_a   1.000
_cell.length_b   1.000
_cell.length_c   1.000
_cell.angle_alpha   90.00
_cell.angle_beta   90.00
_cell.angle_gamma   90.00
#
_symmetry.space_group_name_H-M   'P 1'
#
loop_
_entity.id
_entity.type
_entity.pdbx_description
1 polymer ?
#
loop_
_entity_poly.entity_id
_entity_poly.type
_entity_poly.pdbx_seq_one_letter_code
_entity_poly.pdbx_strand_id
1 'polypeptide(L)'
;MRRFRDQSHLCRAGSGPGPTSRSIQRRSIFEKYPRGVIIQKKSEPTKKRFPLFELPKVVLDLDAENNPHVRPFDDRDVAHQKAKWGYSPVGEEAMLRATKLRKEMARDEKKMRHQASKLNNMQTISDYNVFAIALLGGTSVSSSLKDLEPRDEQQRPITLGGLRANGIPERILAGDANKVISFMLHRQELAREQEDTGDLEAFKTALSHCKNLGQLRRLCLRGVDAAPQQKAMVYASSDHIVHTLRSMPPQPLKEVLKFVNNFTIRQLAENAGLSAAMPLYGLEIASKLELLPAVVQYLQICLSQGFIDNDNTDRAILGIVGHGTLTALERGQGTARGTRPELFTLLTGRSLVSSEPQPALYGLDVLHKQGDPRIHHLYVRLLAELGAFRLLWHAMKEAQEGTDATAFVRCAQVLGSAKGDADVEYSTITGELETDADLDLRDINRLDAYHTSVASTGAPYSFNIESTVSPDELKEAFGSADIHEATARLKDLISRAPAVTQSE
;
A
#
# COMPACT_ATOMS: atom_id res chain seq x y z
N MET A 1 18.58 -10.08 20.61
CA MET A 1 19.92 -9.50 20.87
C MET A 1 20.63 -9.15 19.55
N ARG A 2 20.63 -7.88 19.13
CA ARG A 2 21.60 -7.28 18.19
C ARG A 2 21.80 -5.82 18.57
N ARG A 3 23.07 -5.41 18.68
CA ARG A 3 23.53 -4.13 19.24
C ARG A 3 23.45 -3.02 18.19
N PHE A 4 22.86 -1.87 18.55
CA PHE A 4 23.02 -0.61 17.82
C PHE A 4 24.37 0.02 18.20
N ARG A 5 25.13 0.46 17.19
CA ARG A 5 26.33 1.28 17.37
C ARG A 5 25.92 2.75 17.27
N ASP A 6 26.04 3.45 18.39
CA ASP A 6 26.13 4.91 18.45
C ASP A 6 27.42 5.40 17.79
N GLN A 7 27.32 6.48 17.04
CA GLN A 7 28.43 7.39 16.77
C GLN A 7 27.95 8.82 16.96
N SER A 8 28.24 9.35 18.15
CA SER A 8 28.26 10.77 18.43
C SER A 8 29.71 11.25 18.60
N HIS A 9 29.88 12.55 18.33
CA HIS A 9 30.99 13.44 18.68
C HIS A 9 32.12 13.60 17.66
N LEU A 10 32.12 14.75 16.99
CA LEU A 10 33.22 15.70 17.13
C LEU A 10 32.66 17.12 17.33
N CYS A 11 32.87 17.63 18.54
CA CYS A 11 32.71 19.02 18.92
C CYS A 11 33.91 19.83 18.41
N ARG A 12 33.69 21.08 17.98
CA ARG A 12 34.60 22.17 18.39
C ARG A 12 33.85 23.48 18.56
N ALA A 13 33.90 23.96 19.80
CA ALA A 13 33.41 25.24 20.25
C ALA A 13 34.35 26.40 19.82
N GLY A 14 33.75 27.58 19.67
CA GLY A 14 34.42 28.86 19.50
C GLY A 14 33.45 29.99 19.86
N SER A 15 33.53 30.40 21.13
CA SER A 15 32.96 31.56 21.83
C SER A 15 32.79 32.88 21.06
N GLY A 16 31.72 33.62 21.38
CA GLY A 16 31.27 34.93 20.81
C GLY A 16 32.12 36.16 21.17
N PRO A 17 31.60 37.42 21.31
CA PRO A 17 30.20 37.86 21.47
C PRO A 17 29.77 39.14 20.67
N GLY A 18 28.45 39.40 20.62
CA GLY A 18 27.89 40.75 20.83
C GLY A 18 27.72 41.71 19.63
N PRO A 19 26.85 42.73 19.76
CA PRO A 19 25.92 43.15 18.70
C PRO A 19 26.23 44.52 18.10
N THR A 20 25.80 44.77 16.85
CA THR A 20 25.69 46.15 16.35
C THR A 20 24.41 46.41 15.56
N SER A 21 23.89 47.59 15.87
CA SER A 21 22.63 48.21 15.47
C SER A 21 22.62 48.70 14.02
N ARG A 22 21.41 48.70 13.46
CA ARG A 22 20.86 49.50 12.34
C ARG A 22 21.78 50.58 11.76
N SER A 23 21.92 50.58 10.43
CA SER A 23 21.65 51.79 9.65
C SER A 23 21.17 51.47 8.24
N ILE A 24 20.16 52.21 7.83
CA ILE A 24 19.53 52.24 6.52
C ILE A 24 20.51 52.86 5.53
N GLN A 25 20.84 52.18 4.44
CA GLN A 25 21.33 52.85 3.23
C GLN A 25 20.71 52.23 1.98
N ARG A 26 19.73 52.95 1.44
CA ARG A 26 19.28 52.84 0.05
C ARG A 26 20.49 53.04 -0.88
N ARG A 27 20.77 52.08 -1.75
CA ARG A 27 21.45 52.33 -3.03
C ARG A 27 20.76 51.55 -4.14
N SER A 28 20.07 52.30 -4.98
CA SER A 28 19.67 51.92 -6.33
C SER A 28 20.91 51.78 -7.22
N ILE A 29 21.09 50.64 -7.88
CA ILE A 29 21.98 50.53 -9.04
C ILE A 29 21.27 49.71 -10.12
N PHE A 30 21.21 50.33 -11.30
CA PHE A 30 20.70 49.83 -12.57
C PHE A 30 21.55 48.66 -13.11
N GLU A 31 20.92 47.56 -13.51
CA GLU A 31 21.42 46.62 -14.53
C GLU A 31 20.24 46.26 -15.45
N LYS A 32 20.13 46.91 -16.63
CA LYS A 32 20.65 46.48 -17.94
C LYS A 32 20.09 45.12 -18.42
N TYR A 33 18.98 45.19 -19.17
CA TYR A 33 18.63 44.16 -20.16
C TYR A 33 19.21 44.50 -21.54
N PRO A 34 19.57 43.48 -22.36
CA PRO A 34 20.26 43.64 -23.63
C PRO A 34 19.31 44.00 -24.78
N ARG A 35 19.85 44.76 -25.73
CA ARG A 35 19.21 45.19 -26.98
C ARG A 35 19.06 44.03 -27.96
N GLY A 36 17.93 44.01 -28.67
CA GLY A 36 17.70 43.21 -29.87
C GLY A 36 16.75 43.91 -30.85
N VAL A 37 17.36 44.58 -31.84
CA VAL A 37 16.89 44.80 -33.23
C VAL A 37 15.62 45.63 -33.49
N ILE A 38 15.84 46.94 -33.69
CA ILE A 38 15.50 47.78 -34.85
C ILE A 38 14.28 47.36 -35.71
N ILE A 39 13.19 48.12 -35.57
CA ILE A 39 12.39 48.56 -36.73
C ILE A 39 12.39 50.09 -36.70
N GLN A 40 13.30 50.68 -37.48
CA GLN A 40 13.11 52.03 -37.99
C GLN A 40 12.06 51.96 -39.10
N LYS A 41 10.86 52.48 -38.84
CA LYS A 41 10.07 53.08 -39.92
C LYS A 41 10.03 54.58 -39.65
N LYS A 42 10.72 55.31 -40.50
CA LYS A 42 10.64 56.77 -40.62
C LYS A 42 9.15 57.17 -40.75
N SER A 43 8.60 57.75 -39.69
CA SER A 43 7.58 58.78 -39.82
C SER A 43 8.20 60.05 -39.28
N GLU A 44 8.40 61.04 -40.14
CA GLU A 44 8.77 62.38 -39.69
C GLU A 44 7.82 62.83 -38.59
N PRO A 45 8.31 63.40 -37.47
CA PRO A 45 7.45 63.88 -36.41
C PRO A 45 6.70 65.09 -36.93
N THR A 46 5.49 64.87 -37.45
CA THR A 46 4.60 65.97 -37.78
C THR A 46 4.21 66.68 -36.48
N LYS A 47 4.82 67.85 -36.31
CA LYS A 47 4.47 68.95 -35.39
C LYS A 47 5.08 68.88 -33.99
N LYS A 48 6.24 69.53 -33.89
CA LYS A 48 6.65 70.38 -32.76
C LYS A 48 5.48 71.27 -32.34
N ARG A 49 4.67 70.93 -31.33
CA ARG A 49 3.86 71.87 -30.50
C ARG A 49 3.00 71.24 -29.39
N PHE A 50 3.45 70.19 -28.72
CA PHE A 50 2.88 69.85 -27.41
C PHE A 50 4.03 69.60 -26.44
N PRO A 51 4.15 70.36 -25.33
CA PRO A 51 5.03 69.94 -24.25
C PRO A 51 4.50 68.59 -23.73
N LEU A 52 5.37 67.58 -23.73
CA LEU A 52 5.11 66.35 -22.99
C LEU A 52 5.12 66.76 -21.51
N PHE A 53 3.93 66.93 -20.93
CA PHE A 53 3.82 67.10 -19.49
C PHE A 53 4.18 65.76 -18.85
N GLU A 54 5.33 65.68 -18.18
CA GLU A 54 5.59 64.61 -17.22
C GLU A 54 4.65 64.85 -16.03
N LEU A 55 3.55 64.09 -15.97
CA LEU A 55 2.67 64.14 -14.80
C LEU A 55 3.41 63.56 -13.59
N PRO A 56 3.46 64.28 -12.45
CA PRO A 56 4.03 63.76 -11.22
C PRO A 56 3.32 62.46 -10.82
N LYS A 57 4.05 61.46 -10.29
CA LYS A 57 3.47 60.18 -9.84
C LYS A 57 2.29 60.37 -8.87
N VAL A 58 2.33 61.41 -8.06
CA VAL A 58 1.24 61.81 -7.14
C VAL A 58 -0.09 62.08 -7.88
N VAL A 59 -0.05 62.63 -9.10
CA VAL A 59 -1.27 62.90 -9.89
C VAL A 59 -1.84 61.60 -10.48
N LEU A 60 -1.00 60.59 -10.74
CA LEU A 60 -1.45 59.26 -11.16
C LEU A 60 -2.03 58.46 -9.97
N ASP A 61 -1.48 58.66 -8.76
CA ASP A 61 -2.02 58.07 -7.52
C ASP A 61 -3.37 58.70 -7.10
N LEU A 62 -3.61 59.96 -7.52
CA LEU A 62 -4.90 60.65 -7.36
C LEU A 62 -5.97 60.20 -8.35
N ASP A 63 -5.66 59.38 -9.35
CA ASP A 63 -6.64 58.80 -10.30
C ASP A 63 -6.68 57.26 -10.17
N ALA A 64 -6.12 56.71 -9.10
CA ALA A 64 -6.16 55.29 -8.83
C ALA A 64 -7.60 54.84 -8.53
N GLU A 65 -8.04 53.75 -9.16
CA GLU A 65 -9.39 53.16 -9.05
C GLU A 65 -9.83 52.88 -7.59
N ASN A 66 -8.88 52.79 -6.66
CA ASN A 66 -9.11 52.48 -5.24
C ASN A 66 -8.88 53.68 -4.30
N ASN A 67 -8.69 54.89 -4.81
CA ASN A 67 -8.52 56.07 -3.96
C ASN A 67 -9.90 56.53 -3.43
N PRO A 68 -10.13 56.58 -2.10
CA PRO A 68 -11.44 56.91 -1.51
C PRO A 68 -11.89 58.35 -1.81
N HIS A 69 -11.01 59.20 -2.32
CA HIS A 69 -11.30 60.58 -2.71
C HIS A 69 -11.57 60.76 -4.21
N VAL A 70 -11.51 59.69 -4.99
CA VAL A 70 -11.81 59.69 -6.43
C VAL A 70 -13.25 59.22 -6.61
N ARG A 71 -14.03 59.98 -7.39
CA ARG A 71 -15.39 59.59 -7.75
C ARG A 71 -15.31 58.28 -8.57
N PRO A 72 -16.04 57.21 -8.19
CA PRO A 72 -16.01 55.96 -8.95
C PRO A 72 -16.51 56.20 -10.37
N PHE A 73 -15.84 55.54 -11.33
CA PHE A 73 -16.20 55.59 -12.73
C PHE A 73 -17.61 55.00 -12.95
N ASP A 74 -18.54 55.80 -13.48
CA ASP A 74 -19.95 55.42 -13.61
C ASP A 74 -20.38 55.20 -15.07
N ASP A 75 -21.60 54.68 -15.28
CA ASP A 75 -22.15 54.44 -16.61
C ASP A 75 -22.30 55.73 -17.44
N ARG A 76 -22.36 56.90 -16.78
CA ARG A 76 -22.41 58.21 -17.46
C ARG A 76 -21.04 58.57 -18.03
N ASP A 77 -19.97 58.24 -17.32
CA ASP A 77 -18.60 58.38 -17.82
C ASP A 77 -18.34 57.46 -19.03
N VAL A 78 -18.87 56.22 -18.99
CA VAL A 78 -18.84 55.29 -20.13
C VAL A 78 -19.53 55.92 -21.34
N ALA A 79 -20.73 56.47 -21.16
CA ALA A 79 -21.49 57.12 -22.23
C ALA A 79 -20.76 58.36 -22.77
N HIS A 80 -20.18 59.17 -21.89
CA HIS A 80 -19.43 60.37 -22.25
C HIS A 80 -18.14 60.03 -23.01
N GLN A 81 -17.41 59.00 -22.60
CA GLN A 81 -16.23 58.53 -23.31
C GLN A 81 -16.58 57.93 -24.67
N LYS A 82 -17.66 57.13 -24.77
CA LYS A 82 -18.16 56.61 -26.06
C LYS A 82 -18.58 57.74 -27.01
N ALA A 83 -19.20 58.80 -26.50
CA ALA A 83 -19.56 59.97 -27.29
C ALA A 83 -18.33 60.79 -27.73
N LYS A 84 -17.32 60.93 -26.87
CA LYS A 84 -16.12 61.73 -27.11
C LYS A 84 -15.09 61.05 -28.01
N TRP A 85 -14.87 59.75 -27.83
CA TRP A 85 -13.83 58.98 -28.52
C TRP A 85 -14.37 58.05 -29.61
N GLY A 86 -15.69 57.94 -29.72
CA GLY A 86 -16.37 57.07 -30.69
C GLY A 86 -16.32 55.59 -30.30
N TYR A 87 -16.89 54.76 -31.18
CA TYR A 87 -16.87 53.31 -31.04
C TYR A 87 -15.48 52.74 -31.38
N SER A 88 -14.84 52.07 -30.42
CA SER A 88 -13.59 51.34 -30.64
C SER A 88 -13.86 49.83 -30.53
N PRO A 89 -13.79 49.07 -31.64
CA PRO A 89 -14.01 47.63 -31.61
C PRO A 89 -12.95 46.91 -30.77
N VAL A 90 -11.71 47.43 -30.76
CA VAL A 90 -10.61 46.89 -29.95
C VAL A 90 -10.84 47.12 -28.45
N GLY A 91 -11.39 48.28 -28.08
CA GLY A 91 -11.71 48.61 -26.69
C GLY A 91 -12.84 47.76 -26.11
N GLU A 92 -13.90 47.54 -26.92
CA GLU A 92 -15.00 46.67 -26.52
C GLU A 92 -14.55 45.20 -26.43
N GLU A 93 -13.73 44.73 -27.36
CA GLU A 93 -13.16 43.38 -27.29
C GLU A 93 -12.27 43.22 -26.05
N ALA A 94 -11.45 44.21 -25.72
CA ALA A 94 -10.63 44.21 -24.51
C ALA A 94 -11.50 44.18 -23.23
N MET A 95 -12.58 44.95 -23.18
CA MET A 95 -13.55 44.91 -22.07
C MET A 95 -14.24 43.54 -21.96
N LEU A 96 -14.65 42.94 -23.08
CA LEU A 96 -15.25 41.61 -23.09
C LEU A 96 -14.26 40.55 -22.59
N ARG A 97 -12.99 40.62 -23.00
CA ARG A 97 -11.93 39.74 -22.50
C ARG A 97 -11.68 39.95 -21.00
N ALA A 98 -11.65 41.20 -20.53
CA ALA A 98 -11.43 41.52 -19.11
C ALA A 98 -12.59 41.03 -18.23
N THR A 99 -13.84 41.23 -18.65
CA THR A 99 -15.02 40.74 -17.92
C THR A 99 -15.08 39.22 -17.88
N LYS A 100 -14.73 38.54 -18.99
CA LYS A 100 -14.59 37.08 -19.03
C LYS A 100 -13.51 36.60 -18.05
N LEU A 101 -12.34 37.24 -18.05
CA LEU A 101 -11.24 36.92 -17.14
C LEU A 101 -11.64 37.07 -15.68
N ARG A 102 -12.35 38.15 -15.31
CA ARG A 102 -12.87 38.36 -13.94
C ARG A 102 -13.80 37.23 -13.51
N LYS A 103 -14.71 36.79 -14.40
CA LYS A 103 -15.62 35.66 -14.12
C LYS A 103 -14.86 34.34 -13.93
N GLU A 104 -13.82 34.11 -14.73
CA GLU A 104 -12.96 32.93 -14.59
C GLU A 104 -12.19 32.96 -13.26
N MET A 105 -11.58 34.11 -12.91
CA MET A 105 -10.87 34.28 -11.64
C MET A 105 -11.78 34.02 -10.44
N ALA A 106 -12.99 34.60 -10.42
CA ALA A 106 -13.96 34.38 -9.35
C ALA A 106 -14.38 32.89 -9.25
N ARG A 107 -14.54 32.21 -10.38
CA ARG A 107 -14.85 30.78 -10.43
C ARG A 107 -13.70 29.94 -9.85
N ASP A 108 -12.46 30.23 -10.26
CA ASP A 108 -11.28 29.49 -9.83
C ASP A 108 -10.97 29.74 -8.35
N GLU A 109 -11.18 30.97 -7.88
CA GLU A 109 -11.08 31.32 -6.46
C GLU A 109 -12.14 30.60 -5.63
N LYS A 110 -13.40 30.55 -6.10
CA LYS A 110 -14.45 29.78 -5.42
C LYS A 110 -14.09 28.30 -5.33
N LYS A 111 -13.53 27.72 -6.41
CA LYS A 111 -13.05 26.33 -6.40
C LYS A 111 -11.89 26.15 -5.42
N MET A 112 -10.90 27.04 -5.45
CA MET A 112 -9.77 27.03 -4.52
C MET A 112 -10.26 27.04 -3.07
N ARG A 113 -11.09 28.02 -2.69
CA ARG A 113 -11.62 28.13 -1.32
C ARG A 113 -12.44 26.91 -0.92
N HIS A 114 -13.26 26.39 -1.83
CA HIS A 114 -14.04 25.17 -1.59
C HIS A 114 -13.18 23.92 -1.39
N GLN A 115 -12.04 23.85 -2.06
CA GLN A 115 -11.10 22.74 -1.90
C GLN A 115 -10.23 22.87 -0.67
N ALA A 116 -9.84 24.10 -0.31
CA ALA A 116 -9.13 24.40 0.92
C ALA A 116 -10.03 24.06 2.13
N SER A 117 -11.30 24.47 2.11
CA SER A 117 -12.26 24.22 3.20
C SER A 117 -12.61 22.74 3.43
N LYS A 118 -12.13 21.81 2.59
CA LYS A 118 -12.33 20.37 2.76
C LYS A 118 -11.13 19.78 3.48
N LEU A 119 -11.30 19.52 4.78
CA LEU A 119 -10.32 18.88 5.65
C LEU A 119 -9.75 17.56 5.06
N ASN A 120 -10.55 16.82 4.28
CA ASN A 120 -10.17 15.54 3.66
C ASN A 120 -10.27 15.55 2.12
N ASN A 121 -9.75 16.59 1.48
CA ASN A 121 -9.73 16.65 0.02
C ASN A 121 -8.82 15.55 -0.58
N MET A 122 -9.40 14.66 -1.38
CA MET A 122 -8.69 13.58 -2.09
C MET A 122 -7.84 14.07 -3.27
N GLN A 123 -7.93 15.35 -3.63
CA GLN A 123 -7.25 15.95 -4.77
C GLN A 123 -6.09 16.86 -4.37
N THR A 124 -5.53 16.74 -3.16
CA THR A 124 -4.43 17.63 -2.78
C THR A 124 -3.18 17.44 -3.63
N ILE A 125 -2.48 18.56 -3.78
CA ILE A 125 -1.26 18.63 -4.55
C ILE A 125 -0.11 18.16 -3.63
N SER A 126 0.49 17.02 -3.93
CA SER A 126 1.68 16.53 -3.23
C SER A 126 2.97 17.10 -3.82
N ASP A 127 4.06 17.06 -3.06
CA ASP A 127 5.38 17.49 -3.54
C ASP A 127 5.83 16.64 -4.74
N TYR A 128 5.51 15.34 -4.75
CA TYR A 128 5.70 14.48 -5.91
C TYR A 128 4.99 15.01 -7.16
N ASN A 129 3.76 15.54 -7.04
CA ASN A 129 3.06 16.14 -8.16
C ASN A 129 3.78 17.39 -8.69
N VAL A 130 4.30 18.22 -7.78
CA VAL A 130 5.08 19.41 -8.15
C VAL A 130 6.34 19.00 -8.89
N PHE A 131 7.09 18.02 -8.38
CA PHE A 131 8.28 17.49 -9.03
C PHE A 131 7.96 16.83 -10.38
N ALA A 132 6.88 16.05 -10.47
CA ALA A 132 6.45 15.43 -11.72
C ALA A 132 6.16 16.49 -12.80
N ILE A 133 5.48 17.59 -12.45
CA ILE A 133 5.22 18.68 -13.39
C ILE A 133 6.48 19.50 -13.71
N ALA A 134 7.40 19.65 -12.76
CA ALA A 134 8.70 20.29 -13.03
C ALA A 134 9.53 19.50 -14.05
N LEU A 135 9.50 18.17 -13.97
CA LEU A 135 10.27 17.28 -14.85
C LEU A 135 9.58 17.04 -16.20
N LEU A 136 8.25 16.91 -16.22
CA LEU A 136 7.48 16.46 -17.40
C LEU A 136 6.65 17.57 -18.06
N GLY A 137 6.44 18.70 -17.38
CA GLY A 137 5.47 19.71 -17.79
C GLY A 137 5.82 20.51 -19.04
N GLY A 138 7.10 20.56 -19.44
CA GLY A 138 7.55 21.24 -20.66
C GLY A 138 7.01 22.67 -20.83
N THR A 139 6.74 23.05 -22.08
CA THR A 139 6.18 24.37 -22.47
C THR A 139 4.65 24.42 -22.40
N SER A 140 3.97 23.27 -22.35
CA SER A 140 2.54 23.18 -22.11
C SER A 140 2.21 21.96 -21.27
N VAL A 141 1.88 22.20 -20.01
CA VAL A 141 1.49 21.15 -19.06
C VAL A 141 0.23 20.43 -19.55
N SER A 142 -0.64 21.13 -20.28
CA SER A 142 -1.89 20.58 -20.79
C SER A 142 -1.75 19.54 -21.90
N SER A 143 -0.73 19.66 -22.76
CA SER A 143 -0.42 18.64 -23.76
C SER A 143 0.41 17.52 -23.14
N SER A 144 1.42 17.86 -22.34
CA SER A 144 2.29 16.85 -21.72
C SER A 144 1.52 15.89 -20.81
N LEU A 145 0.53 16.36 -20.06
CA LEU A 145 -0.32 15.49 -19.21
C LEU A 145 -1.39 14.71 -19.99
N LYS A 146 -1.71 15.08 -21.24
CA LYS A 146 -2.61 14.31 -22.10
C LYS A 146 -1.90 13.14 -22.76
N ASP A 147 -0.63 13.32 -23.09
CA ASP A 147 0.20 12.31 -23.75
C ASP A 147 0.75 11.26 -22.77
N LEU A 148 0.71 11.56 -21.47
CA LEU A 148 1.01 10.62 -20.39
C LEU A 148 -0.20 9.70 -20.10
N GLU A 149 -0.49 8.79 -21.02
CA GLU A 149 -1.28 7.59 -20.72
C GLU A 149 -0.51 6.75 -19.67
N PRO A 150 -1.06 6.49 -18.47
CA PRO A 150 -0.30 5.83 -17.41
C PRO A 150 -0.20 4.33 -17.67
N ARG A 151 1.03 3.80 -17.66
CA ARG A 151 1.32 2.35 -17.72
C ARG A 151 1.06 1.64 -16.37
N ASP A 152 0.97 2.39 -15.27
CA ASP A 152 0.70 1.88 -13.92
C ASP A 152 -0.21 2.81 -13.11
N GLU A 153 -1.26 2.25 -12.50
CA GLU A 153 -2.21 2.99 -11.64
C GLU A 153 -1.65 3.36 -10.27
N GLN A 154 -0.51 2.78 -9.88
CA GLN A 154 -0.01 2.80 -8.50
C GLN A 154 0.57 4.15 -8.07
N GLN A 155 0.98 5.01 -9.01
CA GLN A 155 1.50 6.34 -8.75
C GLN A 155 1.05 7.31 -9.85
N ARG A 156 -0.26 7.54 -10.01
CA ARG A 156 -0.70 8.57 -10.96
C ARG A 156 -0.23 9.93 -10.45
N PRO A 157 0.65 10.67 -11.17
CA PRO A 157 0.79 12.10 -10.94
C PRO A 157 -0.58 12.76 -11.10
N ILE A 158 -0.80 13.88 -10.41
CA ILE A 158 -2.06 14.62 -10.47
C ILE A 158 -2.53 14.78 -11.93
N THR A 159 -3.74 14.29 -12.21
CA THR A 159 -4.29 14.41 -13.56
C THR A 159 -4.61 15.87 -13.86
N LEU A 160 -4.69 16.21 -15.13
CA LEU A 160 -5.13 17.53 -15.57
C LEU A 160 -6.51 17.92 -14.98
N GLY A 161 -7.40 16.92 -14.84
CA GLY A 161 -8.67 17.09 -14.13
C GLY A 161 -8.49 17.41 -12.63
N GLY A 162 -7.52 16.80 -11.97
CA GLY A 162 -7.13 17.10 -10.58
C GLY A 162 -6.64 18.54 -10.42
N LEU A 163 -5.77 19.04 -11.31
CA LEU A 163 -5.29 20.43 -11.26
C LEU A 163 -6.42 21.44 -11.46
N ARG A 164 -7.32 21.18 -12.43
CA ARG A 164 -8.53 22.01 -12.65
C ARG A 164 -9.47 22.00 -11.44
N ALA A 165 -9.59 20.86 -10.78
CA ALA A 165 -10.43 20.72 -9.61
C ALA A 165 -9.86 21.44 -8.38
N ASN A 166 -8.54 21.63 -8.31
CA ASN A 166 -7.85 22.49 -7.32
C ASN A 166 -7.92 23.99 -7.65
N GLY A 167 -8.66 24.38 -8.69
CA GLY A 167 -8.79 25.79 -9.07
C GLY A 167 -7.51 26.38 -9.66
N ILE A 168 -6.73 25.55 -10.38
CA ILE A 168 -5.66 26.05 -11.26
C ILE A 168 -6.31 26.43 -12.60
N PRO A 169 -6.21 27.70 -13.04
CA PRO A 169 -6.86 28.17 -14.26
C PRO A 169 -6.35 27.44 -15.50
N GLU A 170 -7.24 27.15 -16.44
CA GLU A 170 -6.91 26.44 -17.68
C GLU A 170 -5.90 27.20 -18.55
N ARG A 171 -5.96 28.54 -18.54
CA ARG A 171 -4.97 29.40 -19.20
C ARG A 171 -3.54 29.23 -18.66
N ILE A 172 -3.41 28.87 -17.37
CA ILE A 172 -2.10 28.61 -16.75
C ILE A 172 -1.63 27.21 -17.10
N LEU A 173 -2.54 26.23 -17.11
CA LEU A 173 -2.26 24.85 -17.53
C LEU A 173 -1.83 24.75 -19.01
N ALA A 174 -2.31 25.65 -19.85
CA ALA A 174 -1.94 25.72 -21.26
C ALA A 174 -0.50 26.26 -21.49
N GLY A 175 0.09 26.91 -20.49
CA GLY A 175 1.43 27.50 -20.58
C GLY A 175 2.51 26.70 -19.85
N ASP A 176 3.62 27.39 -19.55
CA ASP A 176 4.84 26.79 -19.01
C ASP A 176 4.65 26.14 -17.62
N ALA A 177 5.38 25.06 -17.40
CA ALA A 177 5.43 24.34 -16.12
C ALA A 177 5.76 25.25 -14.92
N ASN A 178 6.67 26.21 -15.09
CA ASN A 178 7.08 27.13 -14.02
C ASN A 178 5.91 27.92 -13.45
N LYS A 179 4.98 28.36 -14.30
CA LYS A 179 3.79 29.11 -13.85
C LYS A 179 2.84 28.17 -13.12
N VAL A 180 2.60 26.96 -13.65
CA VAL A 180 1.74 25.96 -13.00
C VAL A 180 2.27 25.61 -11.61
N ILE A 181 3.58 25.42 -11.47
CA ILE A 181 4.24 25.11 -10.19
C ILE A 181 4.01 26.21 -9.15
N SER A 182 4.14 27.49 -9.50
CA SER A 182 3.85 28.57 -8.56
C SER A 182 2.42 28.52 -8.03
N PHE A 183 1.44 28.22 -8.89
CA PHE A 183 0.06 28.02 -8.46
C PHE A 183 -0.09 26.76 -7.60
N MET A 184 0.58 25.66 -7.94
CA MET A 184 0.55 24.43 -7.14
C MET A 184 1.09 24.65 -5.73
N LEU A 185 2.24 25.29 -5.60
CA LEU A 185 2.87 25.60 -4.31
C LEU A 185 1.97 26.51 -3.46
N HIS A 186 1.41 27.56 -4.06
CA HIS A 186 0.48 28.44 -3.35
C HIS A 186 -0.78 27.69 -2.88
N ARG A 187 -1.27 26.71 -3.65
CA ARG A 187 -2.39 25.85 -3.25
C ARG A 187 -2.02 24.87 -2.13
N GLN A 188 -0.77 24.40 -2.10
CA GLN A 188 -0.26 23.59 -1.00
C GLN A 188 -0.16 24.40 0.30
N GLU A 189 0.34 25.63 0.22
CA GLU A 189 0.47 26.54 1.37
C GLU A 189 -0.89 26.83 2.01
N LEU A 190 -1.89 27.20 1.20
CA LEU A 190 -3.26 27.42 1.68
C LEU A 190 -3.89 26.18 2.32
N ALA A 191 -3.56 24.98 1.82
CA ALA A 191 -4.04 23.74 2.42
C ALA A 191 -3.37 23.46 3.77
N ARG A 192 -2.09 23.80 3.93
CA ARG A 192 -1.34 23.65 5.19
C ARG A 192 -1.82 24.63 6.27
N GLU A 193 -2.17 25.86 5.91
CA GLU A 193 -2.71 26.85 6.85
C GLU A 193 -4.06 26.45 7.47
N GLN A 194 -4.81 25.56 6.83
CA GLN A 194 -6.10 25.06 7.30
C GLN A 194 -6.05 23.66 7.94
N GLU A 195 -4.87 23.07 8.15
CA GLU A 195 -4.72 21.71 8.72
C GLU A 195 -5.02 21.62 10.24
N ASP A 196 -5.70 22.61 10.82
CA ASP A 196 -6.01 22.63 12.24
C ASP A 196 -7.29 21.85 12.58
N THR A 197 -7.14 20.92 13.53
CA THR A 197 -8.12 19.96 14.07
C THR A 197 -8.64 18.90 13.09
N GLY A 198 -7.97 17.74 13.07
CA GLY A 198 -8.46 16.54 12.40
C GLY A 198 -9.77 16.04 13.02
N ASP A 199 -10.88 16.25 12.34
CA ASP A 199 -12.17 15.68 12.69
C ASP A 199 -12.26 14.23 12.18
N LEU A 200 -12.27 13.28 13.12
CA LEU A 200 -12.41 11.86 12.86
C LEU A 200 -13.71 11.54 12.11
N GLU A 201 -14.81 12.25 12.40
CA GLU A 201 -16.10 12.00 11.75
C GLU A 201 -16.11 12.52 10.30
N ALA A 202 -15.47 13.66 10.04
CA ALA A 202 -15.21 14.12 8.68
C ALA A 202 -14.34 13.13 7.89
N PHE A 203 -13.39 12.44 8.55
CA PHE A 203 -12.56 11.42 7.92
C PHE A 203 -13.36 10.16 7.57
N LYS A 204 -14.17 9.65 8.51
CA LYS A 204 -15.08 8.52 8.27
C LYS A 204 -16.09 8.82 7.15
N THR A 205 -16.64 10.04 7.13
CA THR A 205 -17.53 10.49 6.05
C THR A 205 -16.81 10.55 4.71
N ALA A 206 -15.55 10.98 4.68
CA ALA A 206 -14.75 10.95 3.45
C ALA A 206 -14.45 9.51 2.99
N LEU A 207 -14.21 8.59 3.93
CA LEU A 207 -14.01 7.16 3.63
C LEU A 207 -15.22 6.55 2.94
N SER A 208 -16.44 6.80 3.45
CA SER A 208 -17.67 6.25 2.88
C SER A 208 -17.98 6.73 1.45
N HIS A 209 -17.38 7.85 1.03
CA HIS A 209 -17.50 8.38 -0.32
C HIS A 209 -16.39 7.89 -1.29
N CYS A 210 -15.43 7.09 -0.82
CA CYS A 210 -14.43 6.46 -1.69
C CYS A 210 -15.09 5.44 -2.63
N LYS A 211 -14.92 5.62 -3.94
CA LYS A 211 -15.45 4.71 -4.98
C LYS A 211 -14.41 3.77 -5.58
N ASN A 212 -13.13 4.05 -5.35
CA ASN A 212 -12.03 3.24 -5.89
C ASN A 212 -10.83 3.23 -4.95
N LEU A 213 -9.95 2.24 -5.16
CA LEU A 213 -8.75 2.05 -4.35
C LEU A 213 -7.78 3.25 -4.43
N GLY A 214 -7.72 3.95 -5.56
CA GLY A 214 -6.86 5.13 -5.73
C GLY A 214 -7.30 6.32 -4.86
N GLN A 215 -8.61 6.52 -4.67
CA GLN A 215 -9.17 7.51 -3.75
C GLN A 215 -8.85 7.14 -2.30
N LEU A 216 -9.04 5.87 -1.93
CA LEU A 216 -8.71 5.39 -0.59
C LEU A 216 -7.22 5.53 -0.29
N ARG A 217 -6.35 5.12 -1.21
CA ARG A 217 -4.89 5.29 -1.11
C ARG A 217 -4.52 6.75 -0.86
N ARG A 218 -5.07 7.70 -1.64
CA ARG A 218 -4.80 9.13 -1.44
C ARG A 218 -5.27 9.64 -0.09
N LEU A 219 -6.44 9.20 0.37
CA LEU A 219 -6.99 9.61 1.66
C LEU A 219 -6.15 9.07 2.84
N CYS A 220 -5.80 7.79 2.81
CA CYS A 220 -5.04 7.15 3.89
C CYS A 220 -3.55 7.52 3.88
N LEU A 221 -2.91 7.59 2.71
CA LEU A 221 -1.47 7.86 2.60
C LEU A 221 -1.12 9.34 2.81
N ARG A 222 -2.07 10.27 2.64
CA ARG A 222 -1.87 11.69 2.97
C ARG A 222 -1.67 11.90 4.48
N GLY A 223 -2.37 11.13 5.31
CA GLY A 223 -2.21 11.19 6.76
C GLY A 223 -0.85 10.70 7.25
N VAL A 224 -0.04 10.03 6.41
CA VAL A 224 1.23 9.41 6.81
C VAL A 224 2.43 10.36 6.78
N ASP A 225 2.39 11.43 5.98
CA ASP A 225 3.40 12.51 6.06
C ASP A 225 2.91 13.68 6.92
N ALA A 226 1.68 13.57 7.44
CA ALA A 226 1.02 14.61 8.19
C ALA A 226 1.35 14.57 9.69
N ALA A 227 0.84 15.56 10.42
CA ALA A 227 1.01 15.69 11.87
C ALA A 227 0.64 14.38 12.61
N PRO A 228 1.31 14.06 13.74
CA PRO A 228 1.09 12.81 14.48
C PRO A 228 -0.38 12.51 14.82
N GLN A 229 -1.18 13.54 15.05
CA GLN A 229 -2.61 13.42 15.34
C GLN A 229 -3.40 12.86 14.14
N GLN A 230 -3.05 13.25 12.91
CA GLN A 230 -3.71 12.74 11.70
C GLN A 230 -3.32 11.28 11.44
N LYS A 231 -2.07 10.89 11.70
CA LYS A 231 -1.63 9.48 11.66
C LYS A 231 -2.45 8.61 12.60
N ALA A 232 -2.57 9.04 13.86
CA ALA A 232 -3.36 8.34 14.86
C ALA A 232 -4.83 8.20 14.44
N MET A 233 -5.42 9.26 13.86
CA MET A 233 -6.79 9.23 13.33
C MET A 233 -6.97 8.21 12.20
N VAL A 234 -6.01 8.14 11.26
CA VAL A 234 -6.04 7.17 10.15
C VAL A 234 -5.94 5.74 10.70
N TYR A 235 -5.03 5.47 11.64
CA TYR A 235 -4.88 4.14 12.25
C TYR A 235 -6.09 3.74 13.10
N ALA A 236 -6.67 4.66 13.85
CA ALA A 236 -7.91 4.45 14.60
C ALA A 236 -9.11 4.12 13.69
N SER A 237 -9.03 4.47 12.40
CA SER A 237 -10.09 4.23 11.42
C SER A 237 -9.89 2.95 10.61
N SER A 238 -8.98 2.05 11.01
CA SER A 238 -8.65 0.82 10.28
C SER A 238 -9.89 -0.03 9.96
N ASP A 239 -10.82 -0.16 10.90
CA ASP A 239 -12.05 -0.95 10.71
C ASP A 239 -12.96 -0.34 9.64
N HIS A 240 -13.06 0.99 9.61
CA HIS A 240 -13.84 1.72 8.61
C HIS A 240 -13.18 1.64 7.22
N ILE A 241 -11.85 1.65 7.17
CA ILE A 241 -11.09 1.45 5.92
C ILE A 241 -11.38 0.06 5.36
N VAL A 242 -11.30 -0.98 6.19
CA VAL A 242 -11.60 -2.37 5.78
C VAL A 242 -13.06 -2.53 5.36
N HIS A 243 -14.00 -1.95 6.10
CA HIS A 243 -15.41 -1.94 5.73
C HIS A 243 -15.63 -1.29 4.35
N THR A 244 -14.96 -0.16 4.09
CA THR A 244 -15.01 0.52 2.79
C THR A 244 -14.39 -0.34 1.68
N LEU A 245 -13.28 -1.02 1.95
CA LEU A 245 -12.67 -1.97 0.99
C LEU A 245 -13.62 -3.11 0.62
N ARG A 246 -14.38 -3.63 1.59
CA ARG A 246 -15.36 -4.70 1.37
C ARG A 246 -16.62 -4.23 0.62
N SER A 247 -17.03 -2.97 0.81
CA SER A 247 -18.24 -2.41 0.16
C SER A 247 -17.98 -1.78 -1.21
N MET A 248 -16.72 -1.55 -1.57
CA MET A 248 -16.35 -1.01 -2.87
C MET A 248 -16.59 -2.03 -4.02
N PRO A 249 -16.81 -1.56 -5.26
CA PRO A 249 -16.86 -2.43 -6.44
C PRO A 249 -15.60 -3.28 -6.57
N PRO A 250 -15.68 -4.52 -7.08
CA PRO A 250 -14.58 -5.47 -7.10
C PRO A 250 -13.33 -4.85 -7.73
N GLN A 251 -12.27 -4.77 -6.93
CA GLN A 251 -10.94 -4.29 -7.33
C GLN A 251 -10.02 -5.49 -7.56
N PRO A 252 -8.95 -5.35 -8.36
CA PRO A 252 -7.93 -6.39 -8.48
C PRO A 252 -7.32 -6.70 -7.10
N LEU A 253 -7.54 -7.92 -6.60
CA LEU A 253 -7.13 -8.34 -5.25
C LEU A 253 -5.64 -8.12 -4.97
N LYS A 254 -4.78 -8.28 -5.99
CA LYS A 254 -3.33 -8.01 -5.87
C LYS A 254 -3.04 -6.56 -5.48
N GLU A 255 -3.79 -5.60 -6.01
CA GLU A 255 -3.63 -4.18 -5.68
C GLU A 255 -4.17 -3.85 -4.28
N VAL A 256 -5.25 -4.50 -3.89
CA VAL A 256 -5.78 -4.38 -2.52
C VAL A 256 -4.77 -4.94 -1.52
N LEU A 257 -4.19 -6.11 -1.78
CA LEU A 257 -3.16 -6.68 -0.92
C LEU A 257 -1.93 -5.77 -0.78
N LYS A 258 -1.43 -5.20 -1.89
CA LYS A 258 -0.33 -4.21 -1.84
C LYS A 258 -0.67 -3.02 -0.94
N PHE A 259 -1.90 -2.52 -1.04
CA PHE A 259 -2.36 -1.41 -0.19
C PHE A 259 -2.39 -1.79 1.29
N VAL A 260 -3.03 -2.92 1.61
CA VAL A 260 -3.13 -3.44 2.98
C VAL A 260 -1.75 -3.70 3.56
N ASN A 261 -0.84 -4.32 2.80
CA ASN A 261 0.52 -4.60 3.24
C ASN A 261 1.32 -3.32 3.53
N ASN A 262 1.27 -2.34 2.62
CA ASN A 262 1.92 -1.05 2.85
C ASN A 262 1.34 -0.32 4.07
N PHE A 263 0.04 -0.43 4.30
CA PHE A 263 -0.62 0.17 5.47
C PHE A 263 -0.19 -0.53 6.77
N THR A 264 -0.27 -1.86 6.82
CA THR A 264 0.10 -2.66 8.00
C THR A 264 1.58 -2.50 8.37
N ILE A 265 2.49 -2.57 7.39
CA ILE A 265 3.94 -2.40 7.63
C ILE A 265 4.23 -1.01 8.23
N ARG A 266 3.55 0.04 7.74
CA ARG A 266 3.72 1.40 8.27
C ARG A 266 3.20 1.52 9.70
N GLN A 267 2.02 0.98 9.98
CA GLN A 267 1.45 0.97 11.33
C GLN A 267 2.37 0.25 12.33
N LEU A 268 2.94 -0.90 11.93
CA LEU A 268 3.95 -1.63 12.69
C LEU A 268 5.24 -0.82 12.90
N ALA A 269 5.77 -0.18 11.85
CA ALA A 269 7.00 0.60 11.92
C ALA A 269 6.88 1.81 12.86
N GLU A 270 5.68 2.41 12.94
CA GLU A 270 5.40 3.55 13.81
C GLU A 270 5.00 3.15 15.24
N ASN A 271 4.92 1.85 15.55
CA ASN A 271 4.40 1.30 16.81
C ASN A 271 3.02 1.87 17.20
N ALA A 272 2.23 2.27 16.21
CA ALA A 272 0.85 2.65 16.44
C ALA A 272 0.06 1.36 16.67
N GLY A 273 -0.72 1.29 17.75
CA GLY A 273 -1.51 0.11 18.09
C GLY A 273 -2.21 -0.47 16.87
N LEU A 274 -1.94 -1.74 16.57
CA LEU A 274 -2.44 -2.41 15.37
C LEU A 274 -3.90 -2.83 15.61
N SER A 275 -4.82 -2.42 14.74
CA SER A 275 -6.19 -2.97 14.78
C SER A 275 -6.21 -4.35 14.12
N ALA A 276 -7.02 -5.27 14.66
CA ALA A 276 -7.23 -6.60 14.11
C ALA A 276 -7.80 -6.58 12.68
N ALA A 277 -8.60 -5.58 12.32
CA ALA A 277 -9.32 -5.58 11.05
C ALA A 277 -8.39 -5.60 9.82
N MET A 278 -7.28 -4.86 9.87
CA MET A 278 -6.39 -4.70 8.72
C MET A 278 -5.56 -5.98 8.45
N PRO A 279 -4.87 -6.57 9.45
CA PRO A 279 -4.15 -7.83 9.27
C PRO A 279 -5.07 -9.01 8.93
N LEU A 280 -6.24 -9.12 9.56
CA LEU A 280 -7.20 -10.20 9.25
C LEU A 280 -7.72 -10.09 7.80
N TYR A 281 -7.97 -8.88 7.32
CA TYR A 281 -8.35 -8.67 5.92
C TYR A 281 -7.19 -8.94 4.95
N GLY A 282 -5.96 -8.58 5.33
CA GLY A 282 -4.75 -8.93 4.59
C GLY A 282 -4.57 -10.44 4.46
N LEU A 283 -4.78 -11.17 5.56
CA LEU A 283 -4.75 -12.63 5.63
C LEU A 283 -5.83 -13.26 4.73
N GLU A 284 -7.06 -12.74 4.77
CA GLU A 284 -8.17 -13.17 3.92
C GLU A 284 -7.82 -13.02 2.42
N ILE A 285 -7.28 -11.86 2.01
CA ILE A 285 -6.92 -11.61 0.61
C ILE A 285 -5.70 -12.45 0.19
N ALA A 286 -4.68 -12.55 1.03
CA ALA A 286 -3.50 -13.36 0.76
C ALA A 286 -3.87 -14.83 0.54
N SER A 287 -4.82 -15.34 1.32
CA SER A 287 -5.35 -16.70 1.20
C SER A 287 -6.16 -16.89 -0.08
N LYS A 288 -7.03 -15.93 -0.45
CA LYS A 288 -7.78 -15.96 -1.72
C LYS A 288 -6.88 -15.85 -2.96
N LEU A 289 -5.73 -15.17 -2.83
CA LEU A 289 -4.72 -15.10 -3.87
C LEU A 289 -3.75 -16.29 -3.85
N GLU A 290 -3.86 -17.15 -2.84
CA GLU A 290 -3.04 -18.34 -2.65
C GLU A 290 -1.53 -18.00 -2.68
N LEU A 291 -1.16 -16.93 -1.98
CA LEU A 291 0.22 -16.46 -1.87
C LEU A 291 0.79 -16.87 -0.53
N LEU A 292 1.42 -18.06 -0.47
CA LEU A 292 1.88 -18.65 0.79
C LEU A 292 2.79 -17.73 1.63
N PRO A 293 3.80 -17.03 1.06
CA PRO A 293 4.64 -16.15 1.87
C PRO A 293 3.86 -15.01 2.54
N ALA A 294 2.85 -14.47 1.85
CA ALA A 294 2.00 -13.43 2.42
C ALA A 294 1.07 -14.00 3.49
N VAL A 295 0.53 -15.21 3.28
CA VAL A 295 -0.30 -15.90 4.29
C VAL A 295 0.50 -16.13 5.56
N VAL A 296 1.71 -16.70 5.47
CA VAL A 296 2.60 -16.94 6.62
C VAL A 296 2.90 -15.64 7.37
N GLN A 297 3.25 -14.57 6.65
CA GLN A 297 3.54 -13.27 7.26
C GLN A 297 2.33 -12.70 8.03
N TYR A 298 1.14 -12.67 7.41
CA TYR A 298 -0.05 -12.14 8.07
C TYR A 298 -0.51 -13.05 9.21
N LEU A 299 -0.37 -14.36 9.08
CA LEU A 299 -0.70 -15.31 10.12
C LEU A 299 0.18 -15.07 11.36
N GLN A 300 1.49 -14.89 11.18
CA GLN A 300 2.40 -14.54 12.26
C GLN A 300 2.02 -13.22 12.94
N ILE A 301 1.65 -12.19 12.17
CA ILE A 301 1.17 -10.92 12.71
C ILE A 301 -0.10 -11.12 13.53
N CYS A 302 -1.09 -11.84 13.00
CA CYS A 302 -2.37 -12.04 13.68
C CYS A 302 -2.22 -12.86 14.96
N LEU A 303 -1.41 -13.92 14.93
CA LEU A 303 -1.16 -14.77 16.09
C LEU A 303 -0.33 -14.07 17.17
N SER A 304 0.71 -13.32 16.80
CA SER A 304 1.54 -12.58 17.77
C SER A 304 0.81 -11.45 18.48
N GLN A 305 -0.24 -10.90 17.86
CA GLN A 305 -1.07 -9.84 18.44
C GLN A 305 -2.35 -10.37 19.12
N GLY A 306 -2.61 -11.68 19.05
CA GLY A 306 -3.82 -12.29 19.61
C GLY A 306 -5.11 -11.86 18.89
N PHE A 307 -5.05 -11.62 17.58
CA PHE A 307 -6.23 -11.22 16.79
C PHE A 307 -7.09 -12.40 16.31
N ILE A 308 -6.56 -13.61 16.39
CA ILE A 308 -7.28 -14.85 16.11
C ILE A 308 -7.44 -15.53 17.46
N ASP A 309 -8.68 -15.66 17.90
CA ASP A 309 -9.02 -16.41 19.12
C ASP A 309 -9.89 -17.61 18.75
N ASN A 310 -10.26 -18.46 19.70
CA ASN A 310 -11.05 -19.67 19.42
C ASN A 310 -12.57 -19.42 19.22
N ASP A 311 -12.98 -18.17 18.97
CA ASP A 311 -14.38 -17.78 18.85
C ASP A 311 -15.00 -18.08 17.46
N ASN A 312 -16.33 -18.07 17.38
CA ASN A 312 -17.06 -18.46 16.16
C ASN A 312 -16.74 -17.61 14.92
N THR A 313 -16.38 -16.34 15.09
CA THR A 313 -15.98 -15.43 14.00
C THR A 313 -14.68 -15.88 13.31
N ASP A 314 -13.80 -16.56 14.05
CA ASP A 314 -12.52 -17.03 13.55
C ASP A 314 -12.68 -18.28 12.66
N ARG A 315 -13.77 -19.04 12.79
CA ARG A 315 -14.01 -20.25 11.98
C ARG A 315 -14.09 -20.00 10.48
N ALA A 316 -14.72 -18.91 10.06
CA ALA A 316 -14.76 -18.55 8.64
C ALA A 316 -13.38 -18.18 8.12
N ILE A 317 -12.57 -17.49 8.94
CA ILE A 317 -11.20 -17.12 8.62
C ILE A 317 -10.33 -18.38 8.56
N LEU A 318 -10.44 -19.28 9.53
CA LEU A 318 -9.76 -20.59 9.56
C LEU A 318 -10.00 -21.38 8.27
N GLY A 319 -11.26 -21.47 7.83
CA GLY A 319 -11.60 -22.14 6.58
C GLY A 319 -10.96 -21.49 5.34
N ILE A 320 -11.03 -20.15 5.23
CA ILE A 320 -10.44 -19.40 4.11
C ILE A 320 -8.91 -19.53 4.10
N VAL A 321 -8.27 -19.38 5.26
CA VAL A 321 -6.82 -19.43 5.42
C VAL A 321 -6.30 -20.83 5.18
N GLY A 322 -6.91 -21.85 5.79
CA GLY A 322 -6.48 -23.22 5.60
C GLY A 322 -6.66 -23.66 4.15
N HIS A 323 -7.75 -23.28 3.47
CA HIS A 323 -7.96 -23.62 2.07
C HIS A 323 -6.94 -22.90 1.16
N GLY A 324 -6.73 -21.60 1.36
CA GLY A 324 -5.73 -20.85 0.58
C GLY A 324 -4.30 -21.36 0.80
N THR A 325 -3.97 -21.77 2.02
CA THR A 325 -2.68 -22.39 2.36
C THR A 325 -2.52 -23.75 1.69
N LEU A 326 -3.55 -24.59 1.76
CA LEU A 326 -3.54 -25.93 1.16
C LEU A 326 -3.34 -25.84 -0.36
N THR A 327 -4.14 -25.03 -1.05
CA THR A 327 -4.02 -24.86 -2.50
C THR A 327 -2.65 -24.29 -2.90
N ALA A 328 -2.08 -23.39 -2.09
CA ALA A 328 -0.74 -22.87 -2.33
C ALA A 328 0.35 -23.96 -2.20
N LEU A 329 0.25 -24.84 -1.20
CA LEU A 329 1.14 -25.98 -1.01
C LEU A 329 0.99 -27.02 -2.14
N GLU A 330 -0.25 -27.33 -2.54
CA GLU A 330 -0.56 -28.24 -3.66
C GLU A 330 0.02 -27.73 -4.99
N ARG A 331 0.09 -26.40 -5.19
CA ARG A 331 0.76 -25.76 -6.33
C ARG A 331 2.29 -25.72 -6.21
N GLY A 332 2.86 -26.33 -5.17
CA GLY A 332 4.30 -26.37 -4.94
C GLY A 332 4.90 -25.07 -4.40
N GLN A 333 4.10 -24.15 -3.85
CA GLN A 333 4.65 -23.04 -3.09
C GLN A 333 5.25 -23.52 -1.76
N GLY A 334 6.13 -22.72 -1.17
CA GLY A 334 6.79 -23.08 0.10
C GLY A 334 8.03 -23.96 -0.05
N THR A 335 8.63 -23.99 -1.24
CA THR A 335 9.97 -24.58 -1.49
C THR A 335 11.11 -23.67 -1.04
N ALA A 336 10.80 -22.42 -0.71
CA ALA A 336 11.78 -21.52 -0.11
C ALA A 336 12.12 -22.00 1.30
N ARG A 337 13.41 -22.23 1.53
CA ARG A 337 13.95 -22.72 2.80
C ARG A 337 13.37 -21.98 4.00
N GLY A 338 12.84 -22.72 4.95
CA GLY A 338 12.26 -22.26 6.20
C GLY A 338 10.74 -22.03 6.16
N THR A 339 10.12 -21.96 4.98
CA THR A 339 8.67 -21.65 4.88
C THR A 339 7.80 -22.76 5.47
N ARG A 340 8.13 -24.03 5.19
CA ARG A 340 7.36 -25.20 5.68
C ARG A 340 7.49 -25.42 7.19
N PRO A 341 8.70 -25.40 7.79
CA PRO A 341 8.85 -25.45 9.25
C PRO A 341 8.15 -24.28 9.96
N GLU A 342 8.20 -23.08 9.39
CA GLU A 342 7.50 -21.91 9.94
C GLU A 342 5.99 -22.08 9.87
N LEU A 343 5.46 -22.54 8.74
CA LEU A 343 4.03 -22.84 8.62
C LEU A 343 3.60 -23.92 9.63
N PHE A 344 4.38 -24.99 9.79
CA PHE A 344 4.09 -26.02 10.79
C PHE A 344 4.02 -25.44 12.20
N THR A 345 4.97 -24.57 12.55
CA THR A 345 5.00 -23.86 13.83
C THR A 345 3.73 -23.03 14.03
N LEU A 346 3.30 -22.28 13.00
CA LEU A 346 2.09 -21.45 13.06
C LEU A 346 0.79 -22.29 13.13
N LEU A 347 0.78 -23.50 12.56
CA LEU A 347 -0.38 -24.38 12.59
C LEU A 347 -0.54 -25.11 13.94
N THR A 348 0.58 -25.55 14.52
CA THR A 348 0.60 -26.43 15.72
C THR A 348 0.92 -25.69 17.03
N GLY A 349 1.58 -24.53 16.95
CA GLY A 349 2.11 -23.81 18.10
C GLY A 349 3.45 -24.34 18.63
N ARG A 350 4.05 -25.33 17.97
CA ARG A 350 5.32 -25.96 18.38
C ARG A 350 6.51 -25.32 17.70
N SER A 351 7.53 -24.97 18.48
CA SER A 351 8.74 -24.30 17.99
C SER A 351 9.99 -25.04 18.42
N LEU A 352 10.97 -25.20 17.52
CA LEU A 352 12.28 -25.77 17.87
C LEU A 352 13.08 -24.89 18.84
N VAL A 353 12.73 -23.60 18.96
CA VAL A 353 13.50 -22.61 19.71
C VAL A 353 12.96 -22.42 21.13
N SER A 354 11.69 -22.74 21.37
CA SER A 354 10.99 -22.46 22.62
C SER A 354 10.23 -23.70 23.08
N SER A 355 10.38 -24.07 24.34
CA SER A 355 9.56 -25.09 24.99
C SER A 355 8.16 -24.58 25.36
N GLU A 356 7.96 -23.25 25.39
CA GLU A 356 6.64 -22.66 25.66
C GLU A 356 5.77 -22.73 24.40
N PRO A 357 4.49 -23.14 24.54
CA PRO A 357 3.55 -23.21 23.42
C PRO A 357 3.30 -21.81 22.86
N GLN A 358 3.42 -21.69 21.54
CA GLN A 358 3.15 -20.45 20.82
C GLN A 358 1.68 -20.37 20.39
N PRO A 359 1.13 -19.16 20.17
CA PRO A 359 -0.18 -19.02 19.56
C PRO A 359 -0.22 -19.74 18.20
N ALA A 360 -1.29 -20.51 17.97
CA ALA A 360 -1.42 -21.38 16.82
C ALA A 360 -2.74 -21.14 16.10
N LEU A 361 -2.78 -21.38 14.78
CA LEU A 361 -4.00 -21.28 13.99
C LEU A 361 -5.01 -22.36 14.37
N TYR A 362 -4.55 -23.59 14.60
CA TYR A 362 -5.39 -24.72 15.02
C TYR A 362 -4.96 -25.21 16.40
N GLY A 363 -3.64 -25.34 16.62
CA GLY A 363 -3.10 -25.95 17.84
C GLY A 363 -3.28 -27.47 17.85
N LEU A 364 -2.66 -28.12 18.84
CA LEU A 364 -2.72 -29.58 18.99
C LEU A 364 -4.09 -30.08 19.48
N ASP A 365 -4.83 -29.24 20.21
CA ASP A 365 -6.16 -29.53 20.73
C ASP A 365 -7.19 -29.91 19.64
N VAL A 366 -6.98 -29.46 18.40
CA VAL A 366 -7.87 -29.75 17.26
C VAL A 366 -7.82 -31.23 16.84
N LEU A 367 -6.80 -31.97 17.29
CA LEU A 367 -6.74 -33.41 17.14
C LEU A 367 -7.72 -34.12 18.10
N HIS A 368 -7.77 -33.68 19.36
CA HIS A 368 -8.48 -34.37 20.44
C HIS A 368 -9.94 -33.92 20.61
N LYS A 369 -10.34 -32.75 20.08
CA LYS A 369 -11.68 -32.16 20.30
C LYS A 369 -12.66 -32.48 19.17
N GLN A 370 -13.93 -32.74 19.54
CA GLN A 370 -15.11 -32.72 18.65
C GLN A 370 -15.36 -31.29 18.09
N GLY A 371 -14.44 -30.82 17.26
CA GLY A 371 -14.55 -29.55 16.54
C GLY A 371 -15.40 -29.65 15.28
N ASP A 372 -15.38 -28.61 14.45
CA ASP A 372 -15.98 -28.65 13.13
C ASP A 372 -15.25 -29.69 12.26
N PRO A 373 -15.92 -30.74 11.75
CA PRO A 373 -15.28 -31.78 10.95
C PRO A 373 -14.61 -31.22 9.69
N ARG A 374 -15.09 -30.10 9.16
CA ARG A 374 -14.48 -29.44 7.99
C ARG A 374 -13.12 -28.83 8.33
N ILE A 375 -13.02 -28.20 9.50
CA ILE A 375 -11.78 -27.59 9.99
C ILE A 375 -10.76 -28.67 10.33
N HIS A 376 -11.21 -29.73 11.01
CA HIS A 376 -10.36 -30.89 11.31
C HIS A 376 -9.83 -31.54 10.02
N HIS A 377 -10.70 -31.78 9.03
CA HIS A 377 -10.29 -32.33 7.75
C HIS A 377 -9.25 -31.45 7.02
N LEU A 378 -9.45 -30.13 7.04
CA LEU A 378 -8.52 -29.16 6.46
C LEU A 378 -7.16 -29.19 7.16
N TYR A 379 -7.17 -29.25 8.49
CA TYR A 379 -5.96 -29.34 9.31
C TYR A 379 -5.18 -30.63 9.02
N VAL A 380 -5.84 -31.78 8.96
CA VAL A 380 -5.24 -33.08 8.61
C VAL A 380 -4.61 -33.04 7.22
N ARG A 381 -5.28 -32.44 6.22
CA ARG A 381 -4.69 -32.27 4.88
C ARG A 381 -3.47 -31.35 4.86
N LEU A 382 -3.46 -30.28 5.65
CA LEU A 382 -2.29 -29.41 5.78
C LEU A 382 -1.10 -30.14 6.43
N LEU A 383 -1.34 -30.94 7.47
CA LEU A 383 -0.32 -31.78 8.08
C LEU A 383 0.26 -32.79 7.08
N ALA A 384 -0.58 -33.36 6.22
CA ALA A 384 -0.15 -34.25 5.15
C ALA A 384 0.76 -33.58 4.10
N GLU A 385 0.41 -32.38 3.63
CA GLU A 385 1.26 -31.62 2.69
C GLU A 385 2.62 -31.23 3.29
N LEU A 386 2.68 -31.11 4.61
CA LEU A 386 3.92 -30.84 5.33
C LEU A 386 4.76 -32.11 5.56
N GLY A 387 4.14 -33.30 5.53
CA GLY A 387 4.81 -34.56 5.86
C GLY A 387 4.85 -34.86 7.36
N ALA A 388 3.89 -34.33 8.13
CA ALA A 388 3.80 -34.53 9.58
C ALA A 388 3.19 -35.90 9.94
N PHE A 389 3.97 -36.96 9.72
CA PHE A 389 3.52 -38.35 9.87
C PHE A 389 2.99 -38.67 11.27
N ARG A 390 3.70 -38.28 12.33
CA ARG A 390 3.34 -38.69 13.69
C ARG A 390 2.05 -38.01 14.13
N LEU A 391 1.88 -36.72 13.82
CA LEU A 391 0.63 -36.00 14.09
C LEU A 391 -0.56 -36.60 13.33
N LEU A 392 -0.36 -37.07 12.09
CA LEU A 392 -1.41 -37.77 11.34
C LEU A 392 -1.78 -39.12 11.96
N TRP A 393 -0.80 -39.85 12.50
CA TRP A 393 -1.07 -41.09 13.23
C TRP A 393 -1.90 -40.83 14.49
N HIS A 394 -1.56 -39.80 15.26
CA HIS A 394 -2.36 -39.35 16.41
C HIS A 394 -3.78 -38.95 15.97
N ALA A 395 -3.92 -38.15 14.90
CA ALA A 395 -5.20 -37.76 14.33
C ALA A 395 -6.08 -38.96 13.98
N MET A 396 -5.50 -40.03 13.44
CA MET A 396 -6.26 -41.19 13.01
C MET A 396 -6.70 -42.09 14.17
N LYS A 397 -5.93 -42.16 15.26
CA LYS A 397 -6.35 -42.86 16.48
C LYS A 397 -7.57 -42.23 17.13
N GLU A 398 -7.68 -40.91 17.04
CA GLU A 398 -8.75 -40.14 17.65
C GLU A 398 -9.98 -39.98 16.75
N ALA A 399 -9.80 -40.11 15.43
CA ALA A 399 -10.88 -39.96 14.47
C ALA A 399 -11.89 -41.12 14.52
N GLN A 400 -13.18 -40.78 14.66
CA GLN A 400 -14.28 -41.70 14.36
C GLN A 400 -14.38 -41.93 12.83
N GLU A 401 -14.90 -43.10 12.41
CA GLU A 401 -15.01 -43.55 11.01
C GLU A 401 -15.30 -42.41 10.02
N GLY A 402 -14.30 -42.04 9.20
CA GLY A 402 -14.47 -40.99 8.19
C GLY A 402 -13.22 -40.21 7.76
N THR A 403 -12.03 -40.50 8.32
CA THR A 403 -10.79 -39.81 7.92
C THR A 403 -10.48 -40.05 6.45
N ASP A 404 -10.29 -38.95 5.71
CA ASP A 404 -10.04 -38.97 4.27
C ASP A 404 -8.68 -39.62 3.98
N ALA A 405 -8.71 -40.73 3.23
CA ALA A 405 -7.53 -41.47 2.84
C ALA A 405 -6.55 -40.63 2.00
N THR A 406 -7.02 -39.56 1.35
CA THR A 406 -6.19 -38.67 0.53
C THR A 406 -5.07 -38.01 1.33
N ALA A 407 -5.29 -37.70 2.61
CA ALA A 407 -4.25 -37.10 3.47
C ALA A 407 -3.10 -38.09 3.72
N PHE A 408 -3.41 -39.37 3.96
CA PHE A 408 -2.37 -40.39 4.18
C PHE A 408 -1.56 -40.69 2.92
N VAL A 409 -2.25 -40.79 1.78
CA VAL A 409 -1.62 -40.90 0.46
C VAL A 409 -0.66 -39.73 0.27
N ARG A 410 -1.13 -38.51 0.50
CA ARG A 410 -0.31 -37.31 0.28
C ARG A 410 0.90 -37.25 1.20
N CYS A 411 0.74 -37.58 2.48
CA CYS A 411 1.86 -37.67 3.41
C CYS A 411 2.92 -38.67 2.90
N ALA A 412 2.51 -39.86 2.47
CA ALA A 412 3.41 -40.87 1.91
C ALA A 412 4.14 -40.37 0.65
N GLN A 413 3.47 -39.60 -0.22
CA GLN A 413 4.10 -38.97 -1.38
C GLN A 413 5.15 -37.93 -0.99
N VAL A 414 4.85 -37.09 0.02
CA VAL A 414 5.78 -36.08 0.51
C VAL A 414 7.04 -36.73 1.08
N LEU A 415 6.88 -37.76 1.92
CA LEU A 415 8.00 -38.48 2.52
C LEU A 415 8.78 -39.32 1.51
N GLY A 416 8.09 -39.96 0.56
CA GLY A 416 8.71 -40.76 -0.50
C GLY A 416 9.53 -39.93 -1.49
N SER A 417 9.20 -38.64 -1.65
CA SER A 417 9.93 -37.73 -2.55
C SER A 417 11.39 -37.51 -2.16
N ALA A 418 11.76 -37.77 -0.90
CA ALA A 418 13.12 -37.64 -0.41
C ALA A 418 13.99 -38.90 -0.59
N LYS A 419 13.44 -40.01 -1.12
CA LYS A 419 14.14 -41.28 -1.43
C LYS A 419 15.05 -41.85 -0.33
N GLY A 420 14.83 -41.46 0.93
CA GLY A 420 15.70 -41.84 2.06
C GLY A 420 16.94 -40.97 2.25
N ASP A 421 17.21 -40.01 1.36
CA ASP A 421 18.39 -39.13 1.42
C ASP A 421 18.25 -38.00 2.44
N ALA A 422 17.02 -37.61 2.80
CA ALA A 422 16.78 -36.54 3.77
C ALA A 422 17.06 -36.94 5.23
N ASP A 423 17.58 -38.15 5.49
CA ASP A 423 17.89 -38.69 6.83
C ASP A 423 16.73 -38.45 7.82
N VAL A 424 15.50 -38.70 7.36
CA VAL A 424 14.30 -38.49 8.16
C VAL A 424 14.21 -39.62 9.18
N GLU A 425 14.28 -39.27 10.46
CA GLU A 425 14.51 -40.25 11.52
C GLU A 425 13.19 -40.73 12.09
N TYR A 426 12.57 -41.69 11.42
CA TYR A 426 11.29 -42.23 11.86
C TYR A 426 11.39 -43.27 12.99
N SER A 427 12.60 -43.62 13.44
CA SER A 427 12.80 -44.63 14.49
C SER A 427 12.65 -44.07 15.90
N THR A 428 12.88 -42.78 16.10
CA THR A 428 12.63 -42.09 17.36
C THR A 428 11.16 -41.74 17.42
N ILE A 429 10.45 -42.42 18.33
CA ILE A 429 9.03 -42.21 18.57
C ILE A 429 8.77 -42.36 20.06
N THR A 430 7.92 -41.49 20.58
CA THR A 430 7.63 -41.43 22.03
C THR A 430 6.22 -41.88 22.35
N GLY A 431 5.30 -41.77 21.39
CA GLY A 431 3.86 -41.96 21.63
C GLY A 431 3.24 -40.78 22.39
N GLU A 432 4.04 -39.78 22.75
CA GLU A 432 3.59 -38.53 23.36
C GLU A 432 3.39 -37.49 22.26
N LEU A 433 2.17 -36.97 22.13
CA LEU A 433 1.77 -36.03 21.07
C LEU A 433 2.74 -34.86 20.92
N GLU A 434 3.17 -34.29 22.04
CA GLU A 434 4.02 -33.10 22.05
C GLU A 434 5.42 -33.38 21.52
N THR A 435 6.04 -34.46 22.00
CA THR A 435 7.39 -34.85 21.59
C THR A 435 7.40 -35.34 20.15
N ASP A 436 6.35 -36.04 19.75
CA ASP A 436 6.15 -36.47 18.37
C ASP A 436 5.94 -35.28 17.41
N ALA A 437 5.28 -34.21 17.85
CA ALA A 437 5.17 -32.96 17.06
C ALA A 437 6.54 -32.26 16.87
N ASP A 438 7.39 -32.27 17.90
CA ASP A 438 8.74 -31.72 17.80
C ASP A 438 9.63 -32.54 16.85
N LEU A 439 9.45 -33.87 16.83
CA LEU A 439 10.13 -34.75 15.89
C LEU A 439 9.65 -34.51 14.45
N ASP A 440 8.35 -34.38 14.23
CA ASP A 440 7.79 -34.01 12.92
C ASP A 440 8.35 -32.67 12.44
N LEU A 441 8.47 -31.66 13.31
CA LEU A 441 9.05 -30.36 12.93
C LEU A 441 10.52 -30.49 12.49
N ARG A 442 11.32 -31.35 13.13
CA ARG A 442 12.70 -31.63 12.71
C ARG A 442 12.74 -32.31 11.35
N ASP A 443 11.86 -33.28 11.14
CA ASP A 443 11.75 -34.03 9.89
C ASP A 443 11.31 -33.12 8.74
N ILE A 444 10.35 -32.24 8.95
CA ILE A 444 9.92 -31.20 8.00
C ILE A 444 11.08 -30.27 7.65
N ASN A 445 11.87 -29.85 8.63
CA ASN A 445 13.04 -29.01 8.40
C ASN A 445 14.14 -29.72 7.61
N ARG A 446 14.35 -31.03 7.82
CA ARG A 446 15.27 -31.85 7.03
C ARG A 446 14.79 -32.02 5.59
N LEU A 447 13.49 -32.32 5.40
CA LEU A 447 12.86 -32.42 4.09
C LEU A 447 12.98 -31.10 3.31
N ASP A 448 12.66 -29.97 3.95
CA ASP A 448 12.76 -28.65 3.35
C ASP A 448 14.21 -28.29 2.95
N ALA A 449 15.18 -28.61 3.81
CA ALA A 449 16.61 -28.46 3.50
C ALA A 449 17.07 -29.36 2.35
N TYR A 450 16.55 -30.58 2.26
CA TYR A 450 16.81 -31.50 1.15
C TYR A 450 16.26 -30.94 -0.16
N HIS A 451 15.00 -30.55 -0.21
CA HIS A 451 14.38 -30.00 -1.43
C HIS A 451 14.98 -28.67 -1.88
N THR A 452 15.55 -27.88 -0.96
CA THR A 452 16.30 -26.67 -1.32
C THR A 452 17.69 -27.01 -1.89
N SER A 453 18.33 -28.07 -1.40
CA SER A 453 19.72 -28.42 -1.77
C SER A 453 19.81 -29.23 -3.06
N VAL A 454 18.83 -30.10 -3.31
CA VAL A 454 18.70 -30.80 -4.59
C VAL A 454 18.19 -29.76 -5.60
N ALA A 455 19.04 -29.37 -6.55
CA ALA A 455 18.68 -28.56 -7.71
C ALA A 455 17.76 -29.36 -8.65
N SER A 456 16.61 -29.79 -8.13
CA SER A 456 15.64 -30.63 -8.79
C SER A 456 15.02 -29.85 -9.94
N THR A 457 15.30 -30.29 -11.16
CA THR A 457 14.57 -29.92 -12.37
C THR A 457 13.15 -30.48 -12.39
N GLY A 458 12.82 -31.42 -11.48
CA GLY A 458 11.49 -31.99 -11.32
C GLY A 458 10.58 -31.17 -10.42
N ALA A 459 9.26 -31.26 -10.66
CA ALA A 459 8.25 -30.72 -9.76
C ALA A 459 8.41 -31.36 -8.36
N PRO A 460 8.52 -30.55 -7.30
CA PRO A 460 8.57 -31.05 -5.92
C PRO A 460 7.38 -31.97 -5.64
N TYR A 461 7.60 -33.07 -4.92
CA TYR A 461 6.53 -33.99 -4.46
C TYR A 461 5.74 -34.70 -5.57
N SER A 462 6.38 -34.98 -6.72
CA SER A 462 5.80 -35.72 -7.85
C SER A 462 5.81 -37.25 -7.70
N PHE A 463 6.08 -37.76 -6.48
CA PHE A 463 6.08 -39.19 -6.22
C PHE A 463 4.65 -39.75 -6.31
N ASN A 464 4.38 -40.59 -7.32
CA ASN A 464 3.05 -41.14 -7.53
C ASN A 464 2.90 -42.54 -6.89
N ILE A 465 2.54 -42.54 -5.60
CA ILE A 465 2.31 -43.78 -4.84
C ILE A 465 0.96 -44.46 -5.20
N GLU A 466 -0.01 -43.69 -5.72
CA GLU A 466 -1.38 -44.16 -6.01
C GLU A 466 -1.42 -45.23 -7.10
N SER A 467 -0.41 -45.25 -7.97
CA SER A 467 -0.29 -46.28 -9.01
C SER A 467 0.04 -47.68 -8.48
N THR A 468 0.52 -47.77 -7.24
CA THR A 468 1.08 -49.00 -6.68
C THR A 468 0.53 -49.41 -5.32
N VAL A 469 0.05 -48.47 -4.52
CA VAL A 469 -0.42 -48.73 -3.16
C VAL A 469 -1.87 -48.31 -3.05
N SER A 470 -2.71 -49.23 -2.56
CA SER A 470 -4.12 -48.91 -2.34
C SER A 470 -4.28 -47.92 -1.17
N PRO A 471 -5.25 -46.98 -1.23
CA PRO A 471 -5.54 -46.09 -0.10
C PRO A 471 -5.88 -46.84 1.19
N ASP A 472 -6.45 -48.04 1.08
CA ASP A 472 -6.80 -48.90 2.21
C ASP A 472 -5.56 -49.48 2.90
N GLU A 473 -4.52 -49.87 2.16
CA GLU A 473 -3.23 -50.31 2.74
C GLU A 473 -2.55 -49.19 3.53
N LEU A 474 -2.62 -47.95 3.02
CA LEU A 474 -2.10 -46.79 3.74
C LEU A 474 -2.93 -46.53 5.00
N LYS A 475 -4.25 -46.59 4.92
CA LYS A 475 -5.12 -46.46 6.08
C LYS A 475 -4.85 -47.55 7.12
N GLU A 476 -4.58 -48.78 6.69
CA GLU A 476 -4.19 -49.87 7.59
C GLU A 476 -2.82 -49.58 8.25
N ALA A 477 -1.84 -49.09 7.48
CA ALA A 477 -0.53 -48.73 8.00
C ALA A 477 -0.63 -47.67 9.10
N PHE A 478 -1.30 -46.55 8.83
CA PHE A 478 -1.53 -45.50 9.83
C PHE A 478 -2.42 -45.98 10.99
N GLY A 479 -3.19 -47.06 10.81
CA GLY A 479 -4.16 -47.57 11.80
C GLY A 479 -3.55 -48.51 12.82
N SER A 480 -2.25 -48.81 12.66
CA SER A 480 -1.53 -49.69 13.56
C SER A 480 -1.55 -49.13 15.00
N ALA A 481 -1.81 -50.01 15.96
CA ALA A 481 -1.85 -49.65 17.38
C ALA A 481 -0.49 -49.12 17.87
N ASP A 482 0.59 -49.62 17.27
CA ASP A 482 1.96 -49.17 17.47
C ASP A 482 2.42 -48.30 16.29
N ILE A 483 2.96 -47.14 16.61
CA ILE A 483 3.52 -46.19 15.64
C ILE A 483 4.81 -46.71 15.00
N HIS A 484 5.56 -47.61 15.66
CA HIS A 484 6.69 -48.30 15.06
C HIS A 484 6.24 -49.22 13.92
N GLU A 485 5.14 -49.94 14.13
CA GLU A 485 4.52 -50.78 13.12
C GLU A 485 3.98 -49.92 11.97
N ALA A 486 3.29 -48.82 12.27
CA ALA A 486 2.81 -47.87 11.27
C ALA A 486 3.95 -47.33 10.39
N THR A 487 5.06 -46.96 11.02
CA THR A 487 6.26 -46.46 10.35
C THR A 487 6.91 -47.53 9.47
N ALA A 488 7.08 -48.76 9.99
CA ALA A 488 7.69 -49.86 9.25
C ALA A 488 6.86 -50.21 8.02
N ARG A 489 5.54 -50.29 8.18
CA ARG A 489 4.59 -50.51 7.07
C ARG A 489 4.66 -49.37 6.06
N LEU A 490 4.67 -48.11 6.50
CA LEU A 490 4.78 -46.97 5.59
C LEU A 490 6.09 -46.98 4.78
N LYS A 491 7.22 -47.29 5.43
CA LYS A 491 8.52 -47.43 4.74
C LYS A 491 8.49 -48.54 3.69
N ASP A 492 7.90 -49.68 4.03
CA ASP A 492 7.73 -50.80 3.11
C ASP A 492 6.85 -50.37 1.91
N LEU A 493 5.71 -49.73 2.14
CA LEU A 493 4.83 -49.21 1.10
C LEU A 493 5.51 -48.19 0.18
N ILE A 494 6.28 -47.25 0.73
CA ILE A 494 7.07 -46.28 -0.04
C ILE A 494 8.14 -47.00 -0.87
N SER A 495 8.76 -48.06 -0.35
CA SER A 495 9.81 -48.80 -1.08
C SER A 495 9.28 -49.64 -2.25
N ARG A 496 8.00 -50.05 -2.21
CA ARG A 496 7.32 -50.78 -3.29
C ARG A 496 6.99 -49.90 -4.49
N ALA A 497 6.82 -48.60 -4.28
CA ALA A 497 6.49 -47.67 -5.36
C ALA A 497 7.74 -47.42 -6.23
N PRO A 498 7.68 -47.70 -7.55
CA PRO A 498 8.83 -47.54 -8.43
C PRO A 498 9.24 -46.07 -8.44
N ALA A 499 10.53 -45.79 -8.24
CA ALA A 499 11.07 -44.48 -8.52
C ALA A 499 10.75 -44.19 -9.99
N VAL A 500 9.93 -43.16 -10.26
CA VAL A 500 9.67 -42.68 -11.62
C VAL A 500 11.02 -42.28 -12.21
N THR A 501 11.67 -43.19 -12.92
CA THR A 501 12.77 -42.90 -13.81
C THR A 501 12.14 -42.16 -14.98
N GLN A 502 12.20 -40.83 -14.93
CA GLN A 502 11.92 -40.01 -16.10
C GLN A 502 12.90 -40.46 -17.18
N SER A 503 12.38 -41.22 -18.14
CA SER A 503 13.07 -41.43 -19.42
C SER A 503 13.00 -40.07 -20.13
N GLU A 504 14.17 -39.59 -20.54
CA GLU A 504 14.41 -38.28 -21.15
C GLU A 504 13.50 -37.96 -22.34
#